data_AF-A0A6G8UE85-F1
#
_entry.id   AF-A0A6G8UE85-F1
#
_cell.length_a   1.000
_cell.length_b   1.000
_cell.length_c   1.000
_cell.angle_alpha   90.00
_cell.angle_beta   90.00
_cell.angle_gamma   90.00
#
_symmetry.space_group_name_H-M   'P 1'
#
loop_
_entity.id
_entity.type
_entity.pdbx_description
1 polymer ?
#
loop_
_entity_poly.entity_id
_entity_poly.type
_entity_poly.pdbx_seq_one_letter_code
_entity_poly.pdbx_strand_id
1 'polypeptide(L)' 'MSDLCRPRRPYPPVPPKYRNPENPMQIWSGRGKQPRWLGPQIQAGRQLDDFLIDRTRRH' A
#
# COMPACT_ATOMS: atom_id res chain seq x y z
N MET A 1 37.15 16.43 -1.78
CA MET A 1 35.81 16.95 -2.11
C MET A 1 35.26 16.09 -3.23
N SER A 2 34.64 14.95 -2.90
CA SER A 2 34.22 13.97 -3.91
C SER A 2 32.89 13.32 -3.50
N ASP A 3 31.85 14.13 -3.34
CA ASP A 3 30.48 13.62 -3.31
C ASP A 3 29.94 13.60 -4.74
N LEU A 4 30.39 12.60 -5.50
CA LEU A 4 29.81 12.29 -6.80
C LEU A 4 28.40 11.79 -6.54
N CYS A 5 27.41 12.59 -6.94
CA CYS A 5 26.00 12.22 -7.04
C CYS A 5 25.85 10.80 -7.60
N ARG A 6 25.71 9.80 -6.72
CA ARG A 6 25.39 8.44 -7.15
C ARG A 6 24.00 8.47 -7.80
N PRO A 7 23.84 7.91 -9.01
CA PRO A 7 22.54 7.88 -9.65
C PRO A 7 21.56 7.09 -8.77
N ARG A 8 20.38 7.67 -8.53
CA ARG A 8 19.29 7.00 -7.82
C ARG A 8 18.92 5.75 -8.62
N ARG A 9 18.96 4.58 -7.97
CA ARG A 9 18.48 3.33 -8.58
C ARG A 9 17.01 3.51 -8.97
N PRO A 10 16.58 3.07 -10.17
CA PRO A 10 15.18 3.13 -10.55
C PRO A 10 14.35 2.37 -9.51
N TYR A 11 13.28 3.00 -9.03
CA TYR A 11 12.40 2.38 -8.05
C TYR A 11 11.57 1.30 -8.76
N PRO A 12 11.62 0.03 -8.31
CA PRO A 12 10.83 -1.02 -8.93
C PRO A 12 9.33 -0.70 -8.79
N PRO A 13 8.50 -1.00 -9.81
CA PRO A 13 7.05 -0.87 -9.70
C PRO A 13 6.56 -1.66 -8.49
N VAL A 14 5.76 -1.04 -7.63
CA VAL A 14 5.21 -1.70 -6.44
C VAL A 14 3.76 -2.06 -6.73
N PRO A 15 3.41 -3.35 -6.75
CA PRO A 15 2.04 -3.76 -6.99
C PRO A 15 1.12 -3.28 -5.86
N PRO A 16 -0.16 -3.00 -6.15
CA PRO A 16 -1.14 -2.72 -5.12
C PRO A 16 -1.37 -3.96 -4.26
N LYS A 17 -1.40 -3.78 -2.94
CA LYS A 17 -1.61 -4.86 -1.97
C LYS A 17 -2.99 -4.79 -1.33
N TYR A 18 -3.47 -3.57 -1.09
CA TYR A 18 -4.75 -3.27 -0.47
C TYR A 18 -5.66 -2.47 -1.41
N ARG A 19 -6.97 -2.68 -1.32
CA ARG A 19 -8.01 -1.97 -2.08
C ARG A 19 -9.14 -1.56 -1.15
N ASN A 20 -9.64 -0.35 -1.35
CA ASN A 20 -10.80 0.15 -0.62
C ASN A 20 -12.08 -0.57 -1.12
N PRO A 21 -12.90 -1.19 -0.24
CA PRO A 21 -14.18 -1.79 -0.61
C PRO A 21 -15.22 -0.76 -1.04
N GLU A 22 -15.14 0.48 -0.54
CA GLU A 22 -16.08 1.56 -0.90
C GLU A 22 -15.75 2.18 -2.26
N ASN A 23 -14.46 2.22 -2.61
CA ASN A 23 -14.01 2.75 -3.89
C ASN A 23 -12.90 1.88 -4.50
N PRO A 24 -13.22 1.04 -5.50
CA PRO A 24 -12.27 0.13 -6.11
C PRO A 24 -11.08 0.78 -6.84
N MET A 25 -11.14 2.09 -7.14
CA MET A 25 -10.03 2.84 -7.74
C MET A 25 -8.97 3.24 -6.70
N GLN A 26 -9.34 3.24 -5.42
CA GLN A 26 -8.41 3.56 -4.33
C GLN A 26 -7.65 2.30 -3.91
N ILE A 27 -6.41 2.22 -4.37
CA ILE A 27 -5.47 1.14 -4.07
C ILE A 27 -4.30 1.66 -3.24
N TRP A 28 -3.73 0.77 -2.44
CA TRP A 28 -2.54 1.06 -1.65
C TRP A 28 -1.58 -0.12 -1.71
N SER A 29 -0.32 0.16 -2.01
CA SER A 29 0.72 -0.88 -2.09
C SER A 29 1.23 -1.34 -0.71
N GLY A 30 0.77 -0.71 0.37
CA GLY A 30 1.32 -0.92 1.71
C GLY A 30 2.66 -0.21 1.93
N ARG A 31 3.14 0.57 0.96
CA ARG A 31 4.34 1.40 1.08
C ARG A 31 3.97 2.88 1.07
N GLY A 32 4.75 3.69 1.79
CA GLY A 32 4.58 5.14 1.85
C GLY A 32 3.41 5.57 2.73
N LYS A 33 2.86 6.76 2.44
CA LYS A 33 1.80 7.38 3.24
C LYS A 33 0.52 6.55 3.18
N GLN A 34 -0.03 6.24 4.35
CA GLN A 34 -1.32 5.58 4.46
C GLN A 34 -2.43 6.46 3.83
N PRO A 35 -3.32 5.89 3.01
CA PRO A 35 -4.38 6.67 2.38
C PRO A 35 -5.47 7.06 3.38
N ARG A 36 -6.14 8.19 3.11
CA ARG A 36 -7.16 8.77 4.00
C ARG A 36 -8.31 7.82 4.31
N TRP A 37 -8.67 6.93 3.38
CA TRP A 37 -9.76 5.97 3.56
C TRP A 37 -9.43 4.86 4.57
N LEU A 38 -8.15 4.53 4.76
CA LEU A 38 -7.78 3.40 5.61
C LEU A 38 -7.80 3.77 7.10
N GLY A 39 -7.55 5.04 7.44
CA GLY A 39 -7.57 5.53 8.83
C GLY A 39 -8.90 5.26 9.54
N PRO A 40 -10.04 5.74 9.01
CA PRO A 40 -11.36 5.50 9.59
C PRO A 40 -11.70 4.00 9.69
N GLN A 41 -11.30 3.19 8.71
CA GLN A 41 -11.57 1.76 8.69
C GLN A 41 -10.82 1.00 9.81
N ILE A 42 -9.55 1.35 10.04
CA ILE A 42 -8.76 0.80 11.17
C ILE A 42 -9.35 1.28 12.50
N GLN A 43 -9.72 2.55 12.60
CA GLN A 43 -10.37 3.09 13.81
C GLN A 43 -11.72 2.42 14.12
N ALA A 44 -12.45 2.01 13.08
CA ALA A 44 -13.67 1.22 13.20
C ALA A 44 -13.43 -0.25 13.60
N GLY A 45 -12.18 -0.65 13.85
CA GLY A 45 -11.81 -2.00 14.27
C GLY A 45 -11.59 -3.00 13.14
N ARG A 46 -11.59 -2.57 11.88
CA ARG A 46 -11.26 -3.46 10.75
C ARG A 46 -9.76 -3.70 10.66
N GLN A 47 -9.38 -4.86 10.16
CA GLN A 47 -7.99 -5.23 10.00
C GLN A 47 -7.48 -4.86 8.61
N LEU A 48 -6.17 -4.64 8.48
CA LEU A 48 -5.54 -4.33 7.20
C LEU A 48 -5.75 -5.48 6.18
N ASP A 49 -5.71 -6.71 6.69
CA ASP A 49 -6.00 -7.94 5.94
C ASP A 49 -7.38 -7.93 5.27
N ASP A 50 -8.32 -7.17 5.81
CA ASP A 50 -9.64 -7.07 5.20
C ASP A 50 -9.63 -6.39 3.83
N PHE A 51 -8.61 -5.57 3.59
CA PHE A 51 -8.46 -4.79 2.37
C PHE A 51 -7.53 -5.46 1.36
N LEU A 52 -6.96 -6.64 1.66
CA LEU A 52 -6.04 -7.32 0.74
C LEU A 52 -6.71 -7.67 -0.59
N ILE A 53 -6.05 -7.33 -1.70
CA ILE A 53 -6.49 -7.69 -3.05
C ILE A 53 -6.30 -9.19 -3.27
N ASP A 54 -5.14 -9.70 -2.88
CA ASP A 54 -4.83 -11.13 -2.92
C ASP A 54 -5.00 -11.72 -1.51
N ARG A 55 -6.25 -11.97 -1.12
CA ARG A 55 -6.55 -12.90 -0.01
C ARG A 55 -6.36 -14.33 -0.51
N THR A 56 -5.17 -14.68 -0.98
CA THR A 56 -4.83 -16.07 -1.24
C THR A 56 -4.85 -16.80 0.10
N ARG A 57 -5.98 -17.44 0.36
CA ARG A 57 -6.20 -18.35 1.47
C ARG A 57 -5.44 -19.61 1.11
N ARG A 58 -4.15 -19.67 1.44
CA ARG A 58 -3.43 -20.94 1.48
C ARG A 58 -3.96 -21.70 2.69
N HIS A 59 -4.99 -22.51 2.43
CA HIS A 59 -5.41 -23.60 3.29
C HIS A 59 -4.37 -24.70 3.28
#